data_AF-A0A0E0Q2S1-F1
#
_entry.id   AF-A0A0E0Q2S1-F1
#
_cell.length_a   1.000
_cell.length_b   1.000
_cell.length_c   1.000
_cell.angle_alpha   90.00
_cell.angle_beta   90.00
_cell.angle_gamma   90.00
#
_symmetry.space_group_name_H-M   'P 1'
#
loop_
_entity.id
_entity.type
_entity.pdbx_description
1 polymer ?
#
loop_
_entity_poly.entity_id
_entity_poly.type
_entity_poly.pdbx_seq_one_letter_code
_entity_poly.pdbx_strand_id
1 'polypeptide(L)'
;MLLHRNDQACAAKGFYTYDAFVAAANAYPDFATTGDADTCKREVAAFLAQTSHETTGGWPTAPDGPYSWGYCFKEENNGNAPTYCEPKPEWPCAAGKKYYGRGPIQITYNYNYGPAGQAIGSDLLNNPDLVASDATVSFKTAF
;
A
#
# COMPACT_ATOMS: atom_id res chain seq x y z
N MET A 1 7.51 0.27 15.19
CA MET A 1 6.28 0.65 14.48
C MET A 1 5.57 -0.60 13.96
N LEU A 2 6.10 -1.30 12.94
CA LEU A 2 5.42 -2.45 12.32
C LEU A 2 5.80 -3.80 12.97
N LEU A 3 5.46 -3.98 14.25
CA LEU A 3 5.95 -5.10 15.07
C LEU A 3 5.38 -6.45 14.62
N HIS A 4 4.07 -6.53 14.40
CA HIS A 4 3.36 -7.80 14.13
C HIS A 4 3.06 -8.06 12.65
N ARG A 5 3.57 -7.25 11.72
CA ARG A 5 3.32 -7.43 10.27
C ARG A 5 3.73 -8.80 9.70
N ASN A 6 4.66 -9.48 10.38
CA ASN A 6 5.18 -10.80 10.01
C ASN A 6 4.64 -11.93 10.91
N ASP A 7 3.65 -11.64 11.75
CA ASP A 7 2.94 -12.66 12.51
C ASP A 7 2.22 -13.64 11.57
N GLN A 8 2.05 -14.89 12.00
CA GLN A 8 1.40 -15.95 11.21
C GLN A 8 -0.07 -15.63 10.89
N ALA A 9 -0.72 -14.81 11.70
CA ALA A 9 -2.09 -14.36 11.48
C ALA A 9 -2.20 -13.33 10.33
N CYS A 10 -1.10 -12.74 9.89
CA CYS A 10 -1.10 -11.71 8.85
C CYS A 10 -0.97 -12.29 7.44
N ALA A 11 -1.95 -11.98 6.58
CA ALA A 11 -1.96 -12.39 5.19
C ALA A 11 -0.81 -11.78 4.36
N ALA A 12 -0.26 -10.64 4.78
CA ALA A 12 0.90 -10.00 4.16
C ALA A 12 2.24 -10.41 4.79
N LYS A 13 2.28 -11.45 5.64
CA LYS A 13 3.51 -11.90 6.29
C LYS A 13 4.65 -12.10 5.30
N GLY A 14 5.78 -11.43 5.57
CA GLY A 14 6.99 -11.49 4.75
C GLY A 14 6.97 -10.62 3.49
N PHE A 15 5.87 -9.94 3.17
CA PHE A 15 5.75 -9.10 1.98
C PHE A 15 6.38 -7.72 2.17
N TYR A 16 6.00 -7.00 3.23
CA TYR A 16 6.47 -5.63 3.47
C TYR A 16 7.85 -5.59 4.13
N THR A 17 8.88 -5.34 3.33
CA THR A 17 10.27 -5.23 3.78
C THR A 17 10.69 -3.77 3.95
N TYR A 18 11.69 -3.54 4.80
CA TYR A 18 12.29 -2.23 4.95
C TYR A 18 13.00 -1.79 3.67
N ASP A 19 13.69 -2.71 3.00
CA ASP A 19 14.40 -2.43 1.75
C ASP A 19 13.45 -1.98 0.64
N ALA A 20 12.26 -2.58 0.53
CA ALA A 20 11.24 -2.15 -0.42
C ALA A 20 10.68 -0.75 -0.10
N PHE A 21 10.48 -0.45 1.19
CA PHE A 21 10.07 0.90 1.61
C PHE A 21 11.13 1.93 1.24
N VAL A 22 12.40 1.68 1.54
CA VAL A 22 13.51 2.59 1.20
C VAL A 22 13.67 2.73 -0.31
N ALA A 23 13.59 1.62 -1.07
CA ALA A 23 13.67 1.66 -2.53
C ALA A 23 12.53 2.47 -3.16
N ALA A 24 11.33 2.39 -2.59
CA ALA A 24 10.20 3.20 -3.02
C ALA A 24 10.38 4.68 -2.64
N ALA A 25 10.77 4.97 -1.40
CA ALA A 25 11.02 6.34 -0.92
C ALA A 25 12.07 7.07 -1.77
N ASN A 26 13.11 6.36 -2.25
CA ASN A 26 14.13 6.92 -3.13
C ASN A 26 13.60 7.43 -4.48
N ALA A 27 12.39 7.03 -4.91
CA ALA A 27 11.73 7.58 -6.09
C ALA A 27 11.03 8.92 -5.82
N TYR A 28 10.90 9.31 -4.55
CA TYR A 28 10.21 10.51 -4.07
C TYR A 28 11.16 11.32 -3.17
N PRO A 29 12.14 12.02 -3.74
CA PRO A 29 13.26 12.60 -3.00
C PRO A 29 12.87 13.66 -1.96
N ASP A 30 11.68 14.26 -2.09
CA ASP A 30 11.16 15.27 -1.16
C ASP A 30 10.49 14.67 0.08
N PHE A 31 10.18 13.36 0.06
CA PHE A 31 9.59 12.65 1.20
C PHE A 31 10.59 12.53 2.34
N ALA A 32 10.20 12.98 3.52
CA ALA A 32 11.02 12.98 4.74
C ALA A 32 12.35 13.73 4.62
N THR A 33 12.44 14.68 3.68
CA THR A 33 13.59 15.57 3.47
C THR A 33 13.20 17.04 3.44
N THR A 34 11.92 17.35 3.64
CA THR A 34 11.38 18.71 3.62
C THR A 34 11.18 19.25 5.04
N GLY A 35 11.84 20.37 5.35
CA GLY A 35 11.73 21.04 6.66
C GLY A 35 12.80 20.62 7.66
N ASP A 36 12.49 20.74 8.95
CA ASP A 36 13.41 20.33 10.02
C ASP A 36 13.29 18.82 10.35
N ALA A 37 14.19 18.34 11.21
CA ALA A 37 14.26 16.92 11.55
C ALA A 37 12.96 16.38 12.19
N ASP A 38 12.24 17.21 12.95
CA ASP A 38 10.98 16.83 13.58
C ASP A 38 9.83 16.79 12.57
N THR A 39 9.82 17.69 11.59
CA THR A 39 8.90 17.67 10.46
C THR A 39 9.09 16.43 9.60
N CYS A 40 10.35 16.09 9.26
CA CYS A 40 10.67 14.89 8.49
C CYS A 40 10.22 13.61 9.23
N LYS A 41 10.49 13.51 10.54
CA LYS A 41 10.02 12.38 11.36
C LYS A 41 8.49 12.33 11.43
N ARG A 42 7.82 13.48 11.50
CA ARG A 42 6.36 13.57 11.54
C ARG A 42 5.74 13.11 10.24
N GLU A 43 6.32 13.44 9.10
CA GLU A 43 5.87 12.95 7.79
C GLU A 43 5.93 11.43 7.71
N VAL A 44 7.07 10.83 8.08
CA VAL A 44 7.21 9.36 8.13
C VAL A 44 6.20 8.74 9.10
N ALA A 45 6.04 9.33 10.28
CA ALA A 45 5.09 8.83 11.27
C ALA A 45 3.64 8.92 10.78
N ALA A 46 3.25 10.01 10.12
CA ALA A 46 1.91 10.21 9.58
C ALA A 46 1.64 9.23 8.41
N PHE A 47 2.58 9.10 7.49
CA PHE A 47 2.51 8.14 6.38
C PHE A 47 2.32 6.71 6.91
N LEU A 48 3.18 6.29 7.85
CA LEU A 48 3.13 4.95 8.43
C LEU A 48 1.86 4.75 9.26
N ALA A 49 1.35 5.78 9.94
CA ALA A 49 0.10 5.69 10.69
C ALA A 49 -1.11 5.48 9.78
N GLN A 50 -1.24 6.29 8.72
CA GLN A 50 -2.36 6.16 7.76
C GLN A 50 -2.32 4.80 7.05
N THR A 51 -1.17 4.45 6.50
CA THR A 51 -1.02 3.15 5.81
C THR A 51 -1.14 1.95 6.75
N SER A 52 -0.77 2.10 8.03
CA SER A 52 -1.05 1.07 9.04
C SER A 52 -2.54 0.92 9.33
N HIS A 53 -3.32 2.00 9.31
CA HIS A 53 -4.77 1.94 9.47
C HIS A 53 -5.41 1.15 8.33
N GLU A 54 -5.06 1.48 7.08
CA GLU A 54 -5.57 0.83 5.87
C GLU A 54 -5.29 -0.69 5.83
N THR A 55 -4.25 -1.14 6.54
CA THR A 55 -3.76 -2.53 6.48
C THR A 55 -3.76 -3.22 7.85
N THR A 56 -4.48 -2.68 8.82
CA THR A 56 -4.40 -3.16 10.20
C THR A 56 -4.98 -4.55 10.37
N GLY A 57 -4.28 -5.38 11.15
CA GLY A 57 -4.83 -6.61 11.73
C GLY A 57 -5.16 -6.46 13.21
N GLY A 58 -5.14 -5.25 13.77
CA GLY A 58 -5.27 -5.00 15.19
C GLY A 58 -6.70 -5.14 15.73
N TRP A 59 -6.82 -5.62 16.96
CA TRP A 59 -8.06 -5.70 17.72
C TRP A 59 -7.84 -5.17 19.16
N PRO A 60 -8.90 -4.88 19.95
CA PRO A 60 -8.76 -4.19 21.23
C PRO A 60 -7.81 -4.84 22.25
N THR A 61 -7.68 -6.17 22.21
CA THR A 61 -6.82 -6.97 23.12
C THR A 61 -5.64 -7.60 22.40
N ALA A 62 -5.23 -7.06 21.26
CA ALA A 62 -4.10 -7.58 20.51
C ALA A 62 -2.80 -7.49 21.33
N PRO A 63 -1.88 -8.46 21.21
CA PRO A 63 -0.53 -8.35 21.77
C PRO A 63 0.09 -7.01 21.39
N ASP A 64 0.66 -6.30 22.36
CA ASP A 64 1.26 -4.97 22.19
C ASP A 64 0.28 -3.88 21.69
N GLY A 65 -1.03 -4.11 21.85
CA GLY A 65 -2.10 -3.18 21.51
C GLY A 65 -2.44 -3.11 20.01
N PRO A 66 -3.61 -2.56 19.64
CA PRO A 66 -4.10 -2.58 18.25
C PRO A 66 -3.20 -1.83 17.26
N TYR A 67 -2.42 -0.86 17.73
CA TYR A 67 -1.60 0.01 16.87
C TYR A 67 -0.25 -0.58 16.48
N SER A 68 0.10 -1.77 16.97
CA SER A 68 1.32 -2.51 16.60
C SER A 68 1.11 -3.49 15.43
N TRP A 69 -0.12 -3.55 14.90
CA TRP A 69 -0.61 -4.52 13.91
C TRP A 69 -0.87 -3.92 12.51
N GLY A 70 -0.30 -2.75 12.21
CA GLY A 70 -0.28 -2.21 10.85
C GLY A 70 0.48 -3.12 9.88
N TYR A 71 0.16 -3.02 8.59
CA TYR A 71 0.80 -3.79 7.50
C TYR A 71 0.54 -5.31 7.57
N CYS A 72 -0.57 -5.72 8.18
CA CYS A 72 -0.96 -7.12 8.29
C CYS A 72 -1.63 -7.65 7.02
N PHE A 73 -2.30 -6.77 6.27
CA PHE A 73 -2.95 -7.07 4.99
C PHE A 73 -2.32 -6.31 3.82
N LYS A 74 -2.48 -6.86 2.62
CA LYS A 74 -2.03 -6.24 1.35
C LYS A 74 -3.09 -6.22 0.27
N GLU A 75 -4.22 -6.88 0.49
CA GLU A 75 -5.34 -7.00 -0.42
C GLU A 75 -6.63 -6.88 0.40
N GLU A 76 -7.57 -6.08 -0.10
CA GLU A 76 -8.92 -5.95 0.45
C GLU A 76 -9.58 -7.34 0.51
N ASN A 77 -10.08 -7.72 1.69
CA ASN A 77 -10.76 -9.00 1.91
C ASN A 77 -10.01 -10.22 1.36
N ASN A 78 -8.66 -10.21 1.40
CA ASN A 78 -7.80 -11.26 0.84
C ASN A 78 -8.10 -11.57 -0.65
N GLY A 79 -8.38 -10.52 -1.44
CA GLY A 79 -8.68 -10.63 -2.87
C GLY A 79 -10.12 -11.03 -3.20
N ASN A 80 -10.96 -11.28 -2.19
CA ASN A 80 -12.38 -11.54 -2.35
C ASN A 80 -13.20 -10.25 -2.27
N ALA A 81 -12.99 -9.36 -3.24
CA ALA A 81 -13.62 -8.05 -3.31
C ALA A 81 -14.27 -7.80 -4.68
N PRO A 82 -15.17 -6.80 -4.79
CA PRO A 82 -15.71 -6.33 -6.06
C PRO A 82 -14.63 -5.97 -7.08
N THR A 83 -15.01 -5.79 -8.35
CA THR A 83 -14.05 -5.46 -9.41
C THR A 83 -13.53 -4.04 -9.32
N TYR A 84 -14.28 -3.11 -8.72
CA TYR A 84 -14.00 -1.67 -8.67
C TYR A 84 -13.62 -1.12 -10.05
N CYS A 85 -14.36 -1.56 -11.07
CA CYS A 85 -14.20 -1.10 -12.43
C CYS A 85 -15.25 -0.02 -12.72
N GLU A 86 -14.77 1.19 -12.96
CA GLU A 86 -15.55 2.32 -13.46
C GLU A 86 -14.87 2.83 -14.75
N PRO A 87 -15.21 2.25 -15.92
CA PRO A 87 -14.51 2.56 -17.17
C PRO A 87 -14.51 4.07 -17.47
N LYS A 88 -13.32 4.60 -17.74
CA LYS A 88 -13.10 5.96 -18.28
C LYS A 88 -12.40 5.85 -19.63
N PRO A 89 -12.57 6.81 -20.56
CA PRO A 89 -11.83 6.81 -21.82
C PRO A 89 -10.31 6.71 -21.64
N GLU A 90 -9.77 7.39 -20.62
CA GLU A 90 -8.34 7.43 -20.31
C GLU A 90 -7.88 6.17 -19.57
N TRP A 91 -8.76 5.61 -18.74
CA TRP A 91 -8.47 4.48 -17.86
C TRP A 91 -9.52 3.37 -18.05
N PRO A 92 -9.52 2.67 -19.20
CA PRO A 92 -10.43 1.56 -19.41
C PRO A 92 -10.10 0.40 -18.46
N CYS A 93 -11.10 -0.39 -18.08
CA CYS A 93 -10.85 -1.59 -17.31
C CYS A 93 -10.29 -2.69 -18.21
N ALA A 94 -9.17 -3.28 -17.82
CA ALA A 94 -8.60 -4.44 -18.48
C ALA A 94 -9.47 -5.68 -18.26
N ALA A 95 -9.63 -6.50 -19.30
CA ALA A 95 -10.47 -7.70 -19.24
C ALA A 95 -9.98 -8.67 -18.15
N GLY A 96 -10.92 -9.13 -17.30
CA GLY A 96 -10.64 -10.07 -16.22
C GLY A 96 -9.86 -9.49 -15.04
N LYS A 97 -9.56 -8.17 -15.04
CA LYS A 97 -8.83 -7.52 -13.95
C LYS A 97 -9.77 -6.90 -12.92
N LYS A 98 -9.27 -6.81 -11.69
CA LYS A 98 -9.96 -6.22 -10.54
C LYS A 98 -9.07 -5.17 -9.88
N TYR A 99 -9.68 -4.06 -9.49
CA TYR A 99 -9.03 -2.89 -8.93
C TYR A 99 -9.45 -2.65 -7.47
N TYR A 100 -9.69 -3.72 -6.70
CA TYR A 100 -9.91 -3.64 -5.25
C TYR A 100 -8.67 -3.11 -4.53
N GLY A 101 -8.84 -2.78 -3.25
CA GLY A 101 -7.77 -2.22 -2.42
C GLY A 101 -6.53 -3.10 -2.39
N ARG A 102 -5.36 -2.55 -2.75
CA ARG A 102 -4.07 -3.23 -2.60
C ARG A 102 -3.01 -2.32 -2.01
N GLY A 103 -2.02 -2.94 -1.38
CA GLY A 103 -0.85 -2.26 -0.82
C GLY A 103 -1.14 -1.37 0.39
N PRO A 104 -0.17 -0.55 0.81
CA PRO A 104 -0.22 0.20 2.05
C PRO A 104 -1.34 1.25 2.11
N ILE A 105 -1.70 1.86 0.99
CA ILE A 105 -2.75 2.88 0.91
C ILE A 105 -4.10 2.31 0.44
N GLN A 106 -4.20 0.98 0.26
CA GLN A 106 -5.38 0.31 -0.30
C GLN A 106 -5.88 1.00 -1.59
N ILE A 107 -4.97 1.26 -2.54
CA ILE A 107 -5.32 1.89 -3.81
C ILE A 107 -6.41 1.07 -4.50
N THR A 108 -7.50 1.75 -4.86
CA THR A 108 -8.76 1.14 -5.34
C THR A 108 -9.26 1.90 -6.57
N TYR A 109 -9.97 1.23 -7.48
CA TYR A 109 -10.47 1.70 -8.77
C TYR A 109 -9.45 1.86 -9.90
N ASN A 110 -9.86 1.45 -11.11
CA ASN A 110 -9.07 1.56 -12.34
C ASN A 110 -8.53 2.98 -12.60
N TYR A 111 -9.31 4.02 -12.30
CA TYR A 111 -8.90 5.41 -12.50
C TYR A 111 -7.88 5.91 -11.48
N ASN A 112 -7.57 5.15 -10.43
CA ASN A 112 -6.42 5.40 -9.55
C ASN A 112 -5.23 4.52 -9.94
N TYR A 113 -5.47 3.25 -10.28
CA TYR A 113 -4.40 2.34 -10.75
C TYR A 113 -3.73 2.85 -12.04
N GLY A 114 -4.52 3.38 -12.99
CA GLY A 114 -4.01 3.95 -14.23
C GLY A 114 -2.96 5.05 -14.04
N PRO A 115 -3.32 6.20 -13.42
CA PRO A 115 -2.37 7.29 -13.22
C PRO A 115 -1.24 6.91 -12.25
N ALA A 116 -1.50 6.12 -11.20
CA ALA A 116 -0.44 5.63 -10.31
C ALA A 116 0.59 4.80 -11.08
N GLY A 117 0.13 3.89 -11.94
CA GLY A 117 0.99 3.09 -12.80
C GLY A 117 1.82 3.95 -13.74
N GLN A 118 1.19 4.93 -14.39
CA GLN A 118 1.90 5.87 -15.26
C GLN A 118 2.99 6.63 -14.49
N ALA A 119 2.69 7.14 -13.28
CA ALA A 119 3.63 7.92 -12.48
C ALA A 119 4.87 7.10 -12.05
N ILE A 120 4.69 5.82 -11.73
CA ILE A 120 5.76 4.95 -11.22
C ILE A 120 6.43 4.11 -12.32
N GLY A 121 5.99 4.24 -13.57
CA GLY A 121 6.50 3.48 -14.71
C GLY A 121 6.12 1.99 -14.70
N SER A 122 4.95 1.64 -14.16
CA SER A 122 4.43 0.27 -14.08
C SER A 122 3.03 0.19 -14.69
N ASP A 123 2.75 -0.79 -15.56
CA ASP A 123 1.43 -0.95 -16.16
C ASP A 123 0.44 -1.59 -15.17
N LEU A 124 -0.01 -0.80 -14.20
CA LEU A 124 -0.94 -1.21 -13.16
C LEU A 124 -2.39 -1.31 -13.64
N LEU A 125 -2.73 -0.72 -14.79
CA LEU A 125 -4.07 -0.85 -15.36
C LEU A 125 -4.29 -2.26 -15.91
N ASN A 126 -3.30 -2.83 -16.60
CA ASN A 126 -3.34 -4.22 -17.07
C ASN A 126 -2.81 -5.22 -16.04
N ASN A 127 -1.98 -4.79 -15.09
CA ASN A 127 -1.35 -5.66 -14.09
C ASN A 127 -1.56 -5.14 -12.65
N PRO A 128 -2.83 -4.96 -12.20
CA PRO A 128 -3.10 -4.41 -10.86
C PRO A 128 -2.57 -5.30 -9.72
N ASP A 129 -2.41 -6.59 -9.96
CA ASP A 129 -1.87 -7.55 -8.97
C ASP A 129 -0.40 -7.28 -8.63
N LEU A 130 0.34 -6.48 -9.42
CA LEU A 130 1.69 -6.04 -9.09
C LEU A 130 1.74 -5.31 -7.74
N VAL A 131 0.69 -4.56 -7.40
CA VAL A 131 0.59 -3.86 -6.11
C VAL A 131 0.58 -4.82 -4.91
N ALA A 132 0.17 -6.08 -5.09
CA ALA A 132 0.16 -7.10 -4.04
C ALA A 132 1.23 -8.20 -4.21
N SER A 133 2.04 -8.16 -5.29
CA SER A 133 3.07 -9.16 -5.58
C SER A 133 4.49 -8.60 -5.64
N ASP A 134 4.66 -7.29 -5.83
CA ASP A 134 5.93 -6.58 -5.73
C ASP A 134 5.84 -5.53 -4.62
N ALA A 135 6.60 -5.71 -3.55
CA ALA A 135 6.55 -4.83 -2.38
C ALA A 135 7.05 -3.40 -2.70
N THR A 136 7.98 -3.23 -3.63
CA THR A 136 8.48 -1.90 -4.02
C THR A 136 7.42 -1.15 -4.82
N VAL A 137 6.77 -1.83 -5.77
CA VAL A 137 5.60 -1.27 -6.49
C VAL A 137 4.49 -0.93 -5.50
N SER A 138 4.20 -1.83 -4.56
CA SER A 138 3.22 -1.63 -3.50
C SER A 138 3.46 -0.34 -2.73
N PHE A 139 4.67 -0.14 -2.22
CA PHE A 139 5.04 1.09 -1.53
C PHE A 139 4.98 2.32 -2.43
N LYS A 140 5.49 2.24 -3.68
CA LYS A 140 5.43 3.37 -4.62
C LYS A 140 4.01 3.86 -4.88
N THR A 141 3.00 2.98 -4.87
CA THR A 141 1.60 3.44 -5.02
C THR A 141 1.05 4.20 -3.82
N ALA A 142 1.74 4.21 -2.68
CA ALA A 142 1.33 4.90 -1.47
C ALA A 142 2.02 6.25 -1.25
N PHE A 143 3.16 6.51 -1.93
CA PHE A 143 3.89 7.78 -1.93
C PHE A 143 3.28 8.78 -2.92
#